data_AF-A0A562BJT7-F1
#
_entry.id   AF-A0A562BJT7-F1
#
_cell.length_a   1.000
_cell.length_b   1.000
_cell.length_c   1.000
_cell.angle_alpha   90.00
_cell.angle_beta   90.00
_cell.angle_gamma   90.00
#
_symmetry.space_group_name_H-M   'P 1'
#
loop_
_entity.id
_entity.type
_entity.pdbx_description
1 polymer ?
#
loop_
_entity_poly.entity_id
_entity_poly.type
_entity_poly.pdbx_seq_one_letter_code
_entity_poly.pdbx_strand_id
1 'polypeptide(L)'
;MNRLFPCTRGALFFAGLTLLCTAHASDIDCDPAAPQADRPQAHRLICESALFSMGHQRIVANQRRLLQSGAITEADIATFRNRRDACHSASCLDAVFRQWRAFATEARRKP
;
A
#
# COMPACT_ATOMS: atom_id res chain seq x y z
N MET A 1 -9.74 -20.05 15.95
CA MET A 1 -11.17 -20.29 15.63
C MET A 1 -11.43 -19.73 14.23
N ASN A 2 -11.25 -20.58 13.22
CA ASN A 2 -11.43 -20.23 11.81
C ASN A 2 -12.92 -20.23 11.47
N ARG A 3 -13.42 -19.17 10.83
CA ARG A 3 -14.70 -19.21 10.13
C ARG A 3 -14.44 -19.27 8.63
N LEU A 4 -14.54 -20.48 8.07
CA LEU A 4 -14.60 -20.68 6.62
C LEU A 4 -15.99 -20.24 6.13
N PHE A 5 -16.04 -19.33 5.17
CA PHE A 5 -17.22 -19.10 4.34
C PHE A 5 -17.12 -19.99 3.09
N PRO A 6 -18.06 -20.92 2.84
CA PRO A 6 -18.06 -21.71 1.62
C PRO A 6 -18.76 -20.92 0.50
N CYS A 7 -18.01 -20.53 -0.53
CA CYS A 7 -18.60 -20.12 -1.81
C CYS A 7 -18.94 -21.38 -2.61
N THR A 8 -20.11 -21.96 -2.31
CA THR A 8 -20.69 -23.05 -3.09
C THR A 8 -21.39 -22.47 -4.31
N ARG A 9 -20.76 -22.54 -5.49
CA ARG A 9 -21.51 -22.60 -6.75
C ARG A 9 -20.62 -23.16 -7.86
N GLY A 10 -20.91 -24.40 -8.24
CA GLY A 10 -20.22 -25.08 -9.32
C GLY A 10 -20.55 -24.49 -10.69
N ALA A 11 -19.61 -24.64 -11.61
CA ALA A 11 -19.79 -25.30 -12.89
C ALA A 11 -18.47 -25.23 -13.69
N LEU A 12 -17.83 -26.40 -13.82
CA LEU A 12 -17.24 -26.98 -15.03
C LEU A 12 -16.48 -26.10 -16.06
N PHE A 13 -15.23 -26.53 -16.29
CA PHE A 13 -14.42 -26.46 -17.52
C PHE A 13 -14.05 -25.09 -18.09
N PHE A 14 -12.82 -24.65 -17.79
CA PHE A 14 -11.83 -24.35 -18.83
C PHE A 14 -10.43 -24.49 -18.22
N ALA A 15 -9.61 -25.35 -18.83
CA ALA A 15 -8.19 -25.44 -18.53
C ALA A 15 -7.52 -24.13 -18.97
N GLY A 16 -7.32 -23.23 -18.02
CA GLY A 16 -6.56 -22.01 -18.18
C GLY A 16 -6.07 -21.64 -16.79
N LEU A 17 -4.77 -21.78 -16.57
CA LEU A 17 -4.08 -21.37 -15.36
C LEU A 17 -4.25 -19.85 -15.18
N THR A 18 -5.39 -19.42 -14.65
CA THR A 18 -5.52 -18.07 -14.12
C THR A 18 -4.74 -18.06 -12.82
N LEU A 19 -3.44 -17.74 -12.97
CA LEU A 19 -2.62 -17.20 -11.91
C LEU A 19 -3.44 -16.09 -11.27
N LEU A 20 -4.11 -16.39 -10.16
CA LEU A 20 -4.58 -15.41 -9.21
C LEU A 20 -3.30 -14.83 -8.61
N CYS A 21 -2.70 -13.89 -9.34
CA CYS A 21 -1.81 -12.92 -8.77
C CYS A 21 -2.68 -12.17 -7.76
N THR A 22 -2.73 -12.66 -6.53
CA THR A 22 -3.22 -11.87 -5.42
C THR A 22 -2.14 -10.80 -5.22
N ALA A 23 -2.22 -9.74 -6.02
CA ALA A 23 -1.68 -8.46 -5.65
C ALA A 23 -2.50 -8.01 -4.43
N HIS A 24 -2.16 -8.58 -3.27
CA HIS A 24 -2.66 -8.10 -2.01
C HIS A 24 -2.08 -6.71 -1.87
N ALA A 25 -2.90 -5.71 -2.22
CA ALA A 25 -2.72 -4.35 -1.77
C ALA A 25 -3.03 -4.28 -0.26
N SER A 26 -2.44 -5.17 0.54
CA SER A 26 -2.33 -4.98 1.97
C SER A 26 -1.38 -3.81 2.16
N ASP A 27 -1.96 -2.67 2.47
CA ASP A 27 -1.20 -1.55 3.00
C ASP A 27 -0.49 -1.96 4.31
N ILE A 28 0.47 -1.17 4.78
CA ILE A 28 1.26 -1.51 5.98
C ILE A 28 0.33 -1.51 7.20
N ASP A 29 0.23 -2.65 7.88
CA ASP A 29 -0.41 -2.76 9.19
C ASP A 29 0.66 -2.72 10.30
N CYS A 30 0.55 -1.72 11.17
CA CYS A 30 1.43 -1.56 12.33
C CYS A 30 0.90 -2.26 13.58
N ASP A 31 -0.02 -3.22 13.44
CA ASP A 31 -0.43 -4.11 14.53
C ASP A 31 0.78 -4.76 15.21
N PRO A 32 1.01 -4.53 16.52
CA PRO A 32 2.09 -5.16 17.27
C PRO A 32 1.96 -6.68 17.38
N ALA A 33 0.77 -7.26 17.16
CA ALA A 33 0.56 -8.70 17.14
C ALA A 33 0.93 -9.37 15.80
N ALA A 34 1.16 -8.59 14.74
CA ALA A 34 1.52 -9.13 13.43
C ALA A 34 2.99 -9.62 13.41
N PRO A 35 3.31 -10.71 12.67
CA PRO A 35 4.68 -11.17 12.51
C PRO A 35 5.60 -10.09 11.92
N GLN A 36 6.70 -9.77 12.63
CA GLN A 36 7.65 -8.73 12.24
C GLN A 36 8.87 -9.26 11.43
N ALA A 37 9.09 -10.57 11.51
CA ALA A 37 10.29 -11.23 10.97
C ALA A 37 10.43 -11.04 9.44
N ASP A 38 9.32 -11.10 8.71
CA ASP A 38 9.31 -11.05 7.23
C ASP A 38 9.06 -9.65 6.67
N ARG A 39 9.06 -8.64 7.54
CA ARG A 39 8.66 -7.28 7.15
C ARG A 39 9.84 -6.50 6.56
N PRO A 40 9.70 -5.85 5.38
CA PRO A 40 10.71 -4.96 4.82
C PRO A 40 11.16 -3.89 5.83
N GLN A 41 12.44 -3.51 5.80
CA GLN A 41 13.00 -2.53 6.74
C GLN A 41 12.22 -1.21 6.74
N ALA A 42 11.81 -0.73 5.55
CA ALA A 42 10.97 0.45 5.40
C ALA A 42 9.70 0.40 6.26
N HIS A 43 9.04 -0.76 6.33
CA HIS A 43 7.80 -0.88 7.09
C HIS A 43 8.08 -0.94 8.60
N ARG A 44 9.20 -1.53 9.03
CA ARG A 44 9.64 -1.47 10.45
C ARG A 44 9.84 -0.03 10.87
N LEU A 45 10.61 0.73 10.09
CA LEU A 45 10.84 2.16 10.32
C LEU A 45 9.54 2.99 10.33
N ILE A 46 8.56 2.62 9.50
CA ILE A 46 7.24 3.26 9.49
C ILE A 46 6.50 2.98 10.80
N CYS A 47 6.53 1.76 11.31
CA CYS A 47 5.78 1.38 12.50
C CYS A 47 6.47 1.74 13.82
N GLU A 48 7.80 1.85 13.86
CA GLU A 48 8.58 2.18 15.05
C GLU A 48 8.43 3.64 15.50
N SER A 49 7.96 4.53 14.61
CA SER A 49 7.83 5.96 14.88
C SER A 49 6.42 6.46 14.60
N ALA A 50 5.82 7.13 15.58
CA ALA A 50 4.53 7.81 15.42
C ALA A 50 4.53 8.83 14.26
N LEU A 51 5.68 9.46 13.99
CA LEU A 51 5.80 10.41 12.89
C LEU A 51 5.61 9.72 11.53
N PHE A 52 6.26 8.58 11.33
CA PHE A 52 6.17 7.85 10.07
C PHE A 52 4.87 7.06 9.95
N SER A 53 4.37 6.45 11.03
CA SER A 53 3.11 5.68 10.99
C SER A 53 1.92 6.58 10.66
N MET A 54 1.77 7.70 11.38
CA MET A 54 0.70 8.68 11.08
C MET A 54 0.90 9.33 9.71
N GLY A 55 2.16 9.62 9.33
CA GLY A 55 2.48 10.17 8.02
C GLY A 55 2.04 9.26 6.88
N HIS A 56 2.34 7.96 6.99
CA HIS A 56 1.93 6.94 6.03
C HIS A 56 0.41 6.80 5.96
N GLN A 57 -0.29 6.75 7.10
CA GLN A 57 -1.76 6.72 7.13
C GLN A 57 -2.40 7.91 6.41
N ARG A 58 -1.85 9.12 6.57
CA ARG A 58 -2.31 10.31 5.86
C ARG A 58 -2.11 10.21 4.35
N ILE A 59 -0.96 9.67 3.93
CA ILE A 59 -0.67 9.41 2.51
C ILE A 59 -1.67 8.43 1.92
N VAL A 60 -1.96 7.33 2.62
CA VAL A 60 -2.91 6.30 2.16
C VAL A 60 -4.34 6.85 2.06
N ALA A 61 -4.77 7.63 3.05
CA ALA A 61 -6.06 8.31 2.99
C ALA A 61 -6.12 9.31 1.81
N ASN A 62 -5.02 10.00 1.52
CA ASN A 62 -4.92 10.88 0.36
C ASN A 62 -4.94 10.11 -0.96
N GLN A 63 -4.23 9.00 -1.08
CA GLN A 63 -4.24 8.12 -2.26
C GLN A 63 -5.65 7.67 -2.59
N ARG A 64 -6.40 7.16 -1.60
CA ARG A 64 -7.79 6.72 -1.81
C ARG A 64 -8.66 7.84 -2.38
N ARG A 65 -8.54 9.07 -1.87
CA ARG A 65 -9.29 10.22 -2.38
C ARG A 65 -8.93 10.59 -3.81
N LEU A 66 -7.63 10.63 -4.13
CA LEU A 66 -7.16 10.99 -5.47
C LEU A 66 -7.50 9.92 -6.51
N LEU A 67 -7.47 8.64 -6.10
CA LEU A 67 -7.86 7.53 -6.94
C LEU A 67 -9.36 7.59 -7.25
N GLN A 68 -10.20 7.85 -6.23
CA GLN A 68 -11.64 8.03 -6.41
C GLN A 68 -11.99 9.20 -7.32
N SER A 69 -11.20 10.28 -7.31
CA SER A 69 -11.39 11.42 -8.22
C SER A 69 -10.76 11.22 -9.60
N GLY A 70 -10.10 10.09 -9.86
CA GLY A 70 -9.37 9.84 -11.11
C GLY A 70 -8.11 10.70 -11.31
N ALA A 71 -7.68 11.44 -10.27
CA ALA A 71 -6.51 12.34 -10.35
C ALA A 71 -5.18 11.57 -10.38
N ILE A 72 -5.18 10.32 -9.90
CA ILE A 72 -4.05 9.39 -9.95
C ILE A 72 -4.54 8.01 -10.37
N THR A 73 -3.58 7.15 -10.71
CA THR A 73 -3.81 5.75 -11.05
C THR A 73 -3.25 4.81 -9.98
N GLU A 74 -3.64 3.54 -10.03
CA GLU A 74 -3.01 2.49 -9.21
C GLU A 74 -1.50 2.35 -9.49
N ALA A 75 -1.05 2.67 -10.72
CA ALA A 75 0.37 2.64 -11.07
C ALA A 75 1.18 3.73 -10.34
N ASP A 76 0.57 4.89 -10.07
CA ASP A 76 1.20 5.96 -9.27
C ASP A 76 1.37 5.51 -7.81
N ILE A 77 0.36 4.82 -7.26
CA ILE A 77 0.40 4.24 -5.92
C ILE A 77 1.47 3.14 -5.85
N ALA A 78 1.53 2.25 -6.85
CA ALA A 78 2.55 1.20 -6.93
C ALA A 78 3.96 1.79 -7.00
N THR A 79 4.16 2.85 -7.79
CA THR A 79 5.44 3.56 -7.88
C THR A 79 5.86 4.13 -6.53
N PHE A 80 4.93 4.74 -5.79
CA PHE A 80 5.19 5.20 -4.42
C PHE A 80 5.59 4.05 -3.50
N ARG A 81 4.85 2.92 -3.53
CA ARG A 81 5.13 1.74 -2.70
C ARG A 81 6.51 1.17 -2.98
N ASN A 82 6.88 1.02 -4.25
CA ASN A 82 8.21 0.54 -4.64
C ASN A 82 9.33 1.44 -4.13
N ARG A 83 9.18 2.77 -4.25
CA ARG A 83 10.16 3.74 -3.71
C ARG A 83 10.27 3.68 -2.20
N ARG A 84 9.13 3.57 -1.50
CA ARG A 84 9.07 3.43 -0.04
C ARG A 84 9.76 2.15 0.39
N ASP A 85 9.46 1.03 -0.25
CA ASP A 85 9.94 -0.29 0.17
C ASP A 85 11.43 -0.49 -0.10
N ALA A 86 12.01 0.29 -1.03
CA ALA A 86 13.45 0.38 -1.25
C ALA A 86 14.21 1.20 -0.20
N CYS A 87 13.53 1.88 0.73
CA CYS A 87 14.19 2.68 1.75
C CYS A 87 14.70 1.84 2.93
N HIS A 88 15.92 2.17 3.38
CA HIS A 88 16.59 1.55 4.52
C HIS A 88 16.87 2.53 5.67
N SER A 89 16.39 3.78 5.56
CA SER A 89 16.63 4.83 6.56
C SER A 89 15.42 5.77 6.71
N ALA A 90 15.32 6.40 7.88
CA ALA A 90 14.30 7.41 8.17
C ALA A 90 14.38 8.62 7.21
N SER A 91 15.59 9.06 6.85
CA SER A 91 15.79 10.19 5.92
C SER A 91 15.32 9.86 4.50
N CYS A 92 15.52 8.62 4.04
CA CYS A 92 14.98 8.13 2.77
C CYS A 92 13.45 8.15 2.79
N LEU A 93 12.84 7.60 3.83
CA LEU A 93 11.37 7.56 3.98
C LEU A 93 10.76 8.95 4.01
N ASP A 94 11.35 9.88 4.76
CA ASP A 94 10.88 11.27 4.79
C ASP A 94 10.97 11.92 3.40
N ALA A 95 12.05 11.67 2.65
CA ALA A 95 12.17 12.15 1.28
C ALA A 95 11.08 11.60 0.36
N VAL A 96 10.79 10.30 0.43
CA VAL A 96 9.70 9.67 -0.33
C VAL A 96 8.34 10.28 0.05
N PHE A 97 8.09 10.54 1.33
CA PHE A 97 6.84 11.14 1.80
C PHE A 97 6.70 12.60 1.37
N ARG A 98 7.78 13.37 1.36
CA ARG A 98 7.80 14.74 0.80
C ARG A 98 7.53 14.72 -0.70
N GLN A 99 8.18 13.82 -1.44
CA GLN A 99 7.99 13.69 -2.89
C GLN A 99 6.54 13.32 -3.24
N TRP A 100 5.93 12.39 -2.49
CA TRP A 100 4.51 12.08 -2.65
C TRP A 100 3.62 13.31 -2.45
N ARG A 101 3.85 14.09 -1.38
CA ARG A 101 3.04 15.30 -1.10
C ARG A 101 3.13 16.31 -2.25
N ALA A 102 4.31 16.52 -2.81
CA ALA A 102 4.49 17.40 -3.96
C ALA A 102 3.72 16.87 -5.19
N PHE A 103 3.87 15.59 -5.51
CA PHE A 103 3.12 14.94 -6.59
C PHE A 103 1.60 15.03 -6.39
N ALA A 104 1.11 14.75 -5.18
CA ALA A 104 -0.31 14.79 -4.86
C ALA A 104 -0.90 16.21 -4.96
N THR A 105 -0.12 17.25 -4.65
CA THR A 105 -0.53 18.64 -4.87
C THR A 105 -0.69 18.93 -6.35
N GLU A 106 0.23 18.44 -7.18
CA GLU A 106 0.15 18.62 -8.63
C GLU A 106 -0.99 17.83 -9.25
N ALA A 107 -1.17 16.57 -8.87
CA ALA A 107 -2.25 15.72 -9.35
C ALA A 107 -3.64 16.34 -9.11
N ARG A 108 -3.83 17.09 -8.01
CA ARG A 108 -5.09 17.80 -7.71
C ARG A 108 -5.37 19.00 -8.60
N ARG A 109 -4.32 19.58 -9.20
CA ARG A 109 -4.44 20.75 -10.07
C ARG A 109 -4.79 20.38 -11.49
N LYS A 110 -4.54 19.12 -11.87
CA LYS A 110 -4.89 18.61 -13.19
C LYS A 110 -6.43 18.60 -13.32
N PRO A 111 -6.98 19.32 -14.32
CA PRO A 111 -8.42 19.46 -14.51
C PRO A 111 -9.10 18.16 -14.94
#